data_AF-A0A353FCA1-F1
#
_entry.id   AF-A0A353FCA1-F1
#
_cell.length_a   1.000
_cell.length_b   1.000
_cell.length_c   1.000
_cell.angle_alpha   90.00
_cell.angle_beta   90.00
_cell.angle_gamma   90.00
#
_symmetry.space_group_name_H-M   'P 1'
#
loop_
_entity.id
_entity.type
_entity.pdbx_description
1 polymer ?
#
loop_
_entity_poly.entity_id
_entity_poly.type
_entity_poly.pdbx_seq_one_letter_code
_entity_poly.pdbx_strand_id
1 'polypeptide(L)' 'MKNHCSQCNPSGMAQFNLTKLALGLERGHSYSFVCEGCDNSAIYKDESGFLWLAKSINSEDNFEWVEVGLEDL' A
#
# COMPACT_ATOMS: atom_id res chain seq x y z
N MET A 1 -17.89 5.00 4.65
CA MET A 1 -17.51 3.57 4.54
C MET A 1 -16.06 3.49 4.94
N LYS A 2 -15.67 2.51 5.75
CA LYS A 2 -14.26 2.35 6.15
C LYS A 2 -13.48 1.71 5.01
N ASN A 3 -12.44 2.37 4.52
CA ASN A 3 -11.65 1.83 3.43
C ASN A 3 -10.54 0.92 3.98
N HIS A 4 -10.54 -0.36 3.57
CA HIS A 4 -9.57 -1.36 4.03
C HIS A 4 -8.78 -1.95 2.87
N CYS A 5 -7.53 -2.33 3.13
CA CYS A 5 -6.67 -3.03 2.18
C CYS A 5 -6.57 -4.54 2.48
N SER A 6 -6.05 -5.30 1.52
CA SER A 6 -5.88 -6.76 1.60
C SER A 6 -5.06 -7.20 2.81
N GLN A 7 -4.10 -6.41 3.26
CA GLN A 7 -3.20 -6.77 4.35
C GLN A 7 -3.91 -6.84 5.72
N CYS A 8 -4.82 -5.90 6.02
CA CYS A 8 -5.52 -5.85 7.31
C CYS A 8 -6.93 -6.42 7.28
N ASN A 9 -7.49 -6.65 6.08
CA ASN A 9 -8.80 -7.27 5.90
C ASN A 9 -8.78 -8.29 4.74
N PRO A 10 -8.02 -9.39 4.88
CA PRO A 10 -7.88 -10.39 3.82
C PRO A 10 -9.19 -11.13 3.51
N SER A 11 -10.09 -11.22 4.49
CA SER A 11 -11.33 -12.01 4.41
C SER A 11 -12.58 -11.21 4.03
N GLY A 12 -12.52 -9.87 3.98
CA GLY A 12 -13.71 -9.03 3.85
C GLY A 12 -13.53 -7.91 2.84
N MET A 13 -14.17 -8.00 1.67
CA MET A 13 -14.40 -6.92 0.68
C MET A 13 -13.36 -5.78 0.69
N ALA A 14 -12.07 -6.13 0.69
CA ALA A 14 -11.01 -5.12 0.74
C ALA A 14 -11.14 -4.27 -0.52
N GLN A 15 -11.29 -2.97 -0.35
CA GLN A 15 -11.40 -2.04 -1.48
C GLN A 15 -10.07 -1.90 -2.19
N PHE A 16 -8.96 -2.03 -1.46
CA PHE A 16 -7.61 -1.96 -2.01
C PHE A 16 -6.95 -3.33 -1.92
N ASN A 17 -6.86 -4.02 -3.05
CA ASN A 17 -6.03 -5.23 -3.15
C ASN A 17 -4.60 -4.81 -3.48
N LEU A 18 -3.71 -4.84 -2.49
CA LEU A 18 -2.36 -4.29 -2.62
C LEU A 18 -1.53 -5.05 -3.65
N THR A 19 -1.67 -6.38 -3.72
CA THR A 19 -1.00 -7.21 -4.72
C THR A 19 -1.40 -6.80 -6.14
N LYS A 20 -2.70 -6.59 -6.39
CA LYS A 20 -3.20 -6.15 -7.71
C LYS A 20 -2.71 -4.75 -8.07
N LEU A 21 -2.69 -3.83 -7.09
CA LEU A 21 -2.16 -2.48 -7.28
C LEU A 21 -0.66 -2.53 -7.62
N ALA A 22 0.13 -3.32 -6.87
CA ALA A 22 1.56 -3.52 -7.09
C ALA A 22 1.87 -4.06 -8.49
N LEU A 23 1.13 -5.08 -8.92
CA LEU A 23 1.32 -5.69 -10.24
C LEU A 23 0.93 -4.74 -11.38
N GLY A 24 -0.08 -3.89 -11.17
CA GLY A 24 -0.54 -2.91 -12.15
C GLY A 24 0.33 -1.65 -12.24
N LEU A 25 1.18 -1.38 -11.25
CA LEU A 25 2.05 -0.20 -11.26
C LEU A 25 3.19 -0.31 -12.27
N GLU A 26 3.42 0.78 -13.01
CA GLU A 26 4.64 1.00 -13.78
C GLU A 26 5.82 1.38 -12.85
N ARG A 27 7.04 1.23 -13.35
CA ARG A 27 8.25 1.63 -12.61
C ARG A 27 8.33 3.16 -12.51
N GLY A 28 8.74 3.66 -11.35
CA GLY A 28 8.75 5.11 -11.06
C GLY A 28 7.37 5.68 -10.68
N HIS A 29 6.34 4.84 -10.56
CA HIS A 29 4.97 5.27 -10.26
C HIS A 29 4.46 4.76 -8.92
N SER A 30 3.57 5.55 -8.33
CA SER A 30 2.87 5.23 -7.09
C SER A 30 1.35 5.28 -7.25
N TYR A 31 0.67 4.57 -6.35
CA TYR A 31 -0.77 4.63 -6.17
C TYR A 31 -1.07 4.97 -4.71
N SER A 32 -1.70 6.11 -4.48
CA SER A 32 -2.09 6.57 -3.15
C SER A 32 -3.48 6.05 -2.78
N PHE A 33 -3.63 5.62 -1.52
CA PHE A 33 -4.89 5.19 -0.93
C PHE A 33 -4.89 5.52 0.56
N VAL A 34 -5.96 5.21 1.29
CA VAL A 34 -5.94 5.31 2.75
C VAL A 34 -6.60 4.06 3.31
N CYS A 35 -5.83 3.27 4.06
CA CYS A 35 -6.33 2.11 4.75
C CYS A 35 -6.53 2.43 6.24
N GLU A 36 -7.78 2.40 6.68
CA GLU A 36 -8.16 2.73 8.08
C GLU A 36 -7.79 1.64 9.10
N GLY A 37 -7.29 0.48 8.65
CA GLY A 37 -7.03 -0.68 9.52
C GLY A 37 -5.55 -0.99 9.79
N CYS A 38 -4.62 -0.43 9.02
CA CYS A 38 -3.18 -0.72 9.17
C CYS A 38 -2.28 0.43 8.68
N ASP A 39 -2.84 1.64 8.62
CA ASP A 39 -2.12 2.89 8.33
C ASP A 39 -1.39 2.95 6.97
N ASN A 40 -1.64 1.98 6.09
CA ASN A 40 -1.10 2.00 4.72
C ASN A 40 -1.75 3.12 3.90
N SER A 41 -0.94 3.83 3.14
CA SER A 41 -1.34 5.08 2.48
C SER A 41 -0.86 5.23 1.03
N ALA A 42 0.14 4.47 0.62
CA ALA A 42 0.53 4.40 -0.78
C ALA A 42 1.33 3.13 -1.04
N ILE A 43 1.34 2.70 -2.29
CA ILE A 43 2.30 1.73 -2.80
C ILE A 43 3.07 2.37 -3.96
N TYR A 44 4.38 2.18 -3.98
CA TYR A 44 5.29 2.71 -4.97
C TYR A 44 6.11 1.58 -5.56
N LYS A 45 6.27 1.56 -6.89
CA LYS A 45 7.23 0.69 -7.57
C LYS A 45 8.36 1.55 -8.07
N ASP A 46 9.56 1.35 -7.55
CA ASP A 46 10.70 2.15 -7.96
C ASP A 46 11.20 1.80 -9.37
N GLU A 47 12.19 2.58 -9.85
CA GLU A 47 12.80 2.41 -11.17
C GLU A 47 13.49 1.05 -11.36
N SER A 48 13.92 0.43 -10.26
CA SER A 48 14.55 -0.90 -10.26
C SER A 48 13.50 -2.02 -10.21
N GLY A 49 12.25 -1.70 -9.87
CA GLY A 49 11.13 -2.63 -9.76
C GLY A 49 10.86 -3.11 -8.34
N PHE A 50 11.54 -2.58 -7.32
CA PHE A 50 11.23 -2.90 -5.93
C PHE A 50 9.96 -2.19 -5.49
N LEU A 51 9.23 -2.82 -4.56
CA LEU A 51 7.97 -2.33 -4.05
C LEU A 51 8.17 -1.70 -2.68
N TRP A 52 7.55 -0.55 -2.48
CA TRP A 52 7.61 0.22 -1.26
C TRP A 52 6.19 0.54 -0.79
N LEU A 53 5.92 0.33 0.49
CA LEU A 53 4.64 0.61 1.11
C LEU A 53 4.78 1.79 2.07
N ALA A 54 4.01 2.85 1.84
CA ALA A 54 3.96 4.00 2.73
C ALA A 54 3.01 3.73 3.90
N LYS A 55 3.51 3.89 5.12
CA LYS A 55 2.73 3.84 6.36
C LYS A 55 2.68 5.21 7.01
N SER A 56 1.48 5.67 7.35
CA SER A 56 1.29 6.93 8.06
C SER A 56 1.85 6.81 9.48
N ILE A 57 2.70 7.76 9.87
CA ILE A 57 3.19 7.87 11.25
C ILE A 57 2.54 9.09 11.88
N ASN A 58 1.81 8.89 12.97
CA ASN A 58 1.32 9.93 13.87
C ASN A 58 0.45 11.03 13.21
N SER A 59 -0.42 10.65 12.27
CA SER A 59 -1.57 11.44 11.78
C SER A 59 -1.32 12.78 11.07
N GLU A 60 -0.07 13.18 10.82
CA GLU A 60 0.25 14.40 10.05
C GLU A 60 1.39 14.14 9.07
N ASP A 61 1.05 14.07 7.76
CA ASP A 61 1.87 14.12 6.53
C ASP A 61 3.23 13.40 6.48
N ASN A 62 3.55 12.61 7.50
CA ASN A 62 4.77 11.86 7.65
C ASN A 62 4.50 10.41 7.30
N PHE A 63 5.29 9.91 6.37
CA PHE A 63 5.23 8.54 5.89
C PHE A 63 6.57 7.86 6.12
N GLU A 64 6.52 6.65 6.65
CA GLU A 64 7.63 5.72 6.55
C GLU A 64 7.41 4.83 5.34
N TRP A 65 8.46 4.69 4.54
CA TRP A 65 8.49 3.79 3.39
C TRP A 65 9.24 2.54 3.78
N VAL A 66 8.56 1.41 3.68
CA VAL A 66 9.13 0.09 3.94
C VAL A 66 9.17 -0.67 2.63
N GLU A 67 10.33 -1.22 2.28
CA GLU A 67 10.46 -2.15 1.16
C GLU A 67 9.70 -3.44 1.49
N VAL A 68 8.93 -3.96 0.54
CA VAL A 68 8.05 -5.12 0.73
C VAL A 68 8.14 -6.10 -0.44
N GLY A 69 8.03 -7.39 -0.15
CA GLY A 69 7.82 -8.42 -1.16
C GLY A 69 6.37 -8.45 -1.65
N LEU A 70 6.11 -9.10 -2.80
CA LEU A 70 4.73 -9.33 -3.27
C LEU A 70 3.94 -10.22 -2.30
N GLU A 71 4.65 -11.11 -1.60
CA GLU A 71 4.13 -12.00 -0.56
C GLU A 71 3.68 -11.27 0.72
N ASP A 72 4.14 -10.04 0.94
CA ASP A 72 3.84 -9.23 2.14
C ASP A 72 2.63 -8.30 1.95
N LEU A 73 2.01 -8.31 0.74
CA LEU A 73 0.94 -7.40 0.28
C LEU A 73 -0.46 -8.01 0.24
#